data_AF-A0A1D1UEX0-F1
#
_entry.id   AF-A0A1D1UEX0-F1
#
_cell.length_a   1.000
_cell.length_b   1.000
_cell.length_c   1.000
_cell.angle_alpha   90.00
_cell.angle_beta   90.00
_cell.angle_gamma   90.00
#
_symmetry.space_group_name_H-M   'P 1'
#
loop_
_entity.id
_entity.type
_entity.pdbx_description
1 polymer ?
#
loop_
_entity_poly.entity_id
_entity_poly.type
_entity_poly.pdbx_seq_one_letter_code
_entity_poly.pdbx_strand_id
1 'polypeptide(L)'
;MATMQVSPYHTGVVSACLQVNKDSLLNISQEIWKRPETMFNEVFAHDTLTQYLQEQGFQVTPHYKVDPTAFRAEFQSAVSEELTSDRRRHVRV
;
A
#
# COMPACT_ATOMS: atom_id res chain seq x y z
N MET A 1 -22.10 10.26 -19.73
CA MET A 1 -20.78 10.00 -19.13
C MET A 1 -20.73 10.75 -17.81
N ALA A 2 -20.99 10.09 -16.68
CA ALA A 2 -20.97 10.74 -15.37
C ALA A 2 -19.53 10.78 -14.84
N THR A 3 -18.97 11.97 -14.67
CA THR A 3 -17.67 12.14 -14.02
C THR A 3 -17.85 11.97 -12.51
N MET A 4 -17.22 10.94 -11.92
CA MET A 4 -17.10 10.83 -10.46
C MET A 4 -16.24 11.99 -9.97
N GLN A 5 -16.87 13.00 -9.38
CA GLN A 5 -16.17 14.14 -8.80
C GLN A 5 -15.66 13.72 -7.42
N VAL A 6 -14.33 13.59 -7.27
CA VAL A 6 -13.70 13.28 -5.99
C VAL A 6 -13.85 14.49 -5.06
N SER A 7 -14.34 14.25 -3.84
CA SER A 7 -14.51 15.32 -2.83
C SER A 7 -13.17 16.04 -2.58
N PRO A 8 -13.15 17.39 -2.51
CA PRO A 8 -11.95 18.18 -2.21
C PRO A 8 -11.24 17.76 -0.92
N TYR A 9 -12.00 17.22 0.04
CA TYR A 9 -11.46 16.71 1.30
C TYR A 9 -10.46 15.57 1.08
N HIS A 10 -10.79 14.59 0.23
CA HIS A 10 -9.91 13.46 -0.05
C HIS A 10 -8.62 13.92 -0.73
N THR A 11 -8.71 14.87 -1.67
CA THR A 11 -7.54 15.43 -2.36
C THR A 11 -6.59 16.11 -1.38
N GLY A 12 -7.12 16.87 -0.41
CA GLY A 12 -6.32 17.52 0.64
C GLY A 12 -5.57 16.51 1.51
N VAL A 13 -6.28 15.48 1.98
CA VAL A 13 -5.67 14.42 2.81
C VAL A 13 -4.61 13.65 2.04
N VAL A 14 -4.89 13.23 0.81
CA VAL A 14 -3.91 12.52 -0.04
C VAL A 14 -2.68 13.37 -0.30
N SER A 15 -2.85 14.65 -0.64
CA SER A 15 -1.72 15.56 -0.86
C SER A 15 -0.86 15.70 0.38
N ALA A 16 -1.48 15.87 1.57
CA ALA A 16 -0.74 15.94 2.83
C ALA A 16 0.06 14.65 3.11
N CYS A 17 -0.56 13.48 2.94
CA CYS A 17 0.13 12.19 3.08
C CYS A 17 1.31 12.04 2.10
N LEU A 18 1.16 12.50 0.85
CA LEU A 18 2.24 12.47 -0.14
C LEU A 18 3.39 13.38 0.28
N GLN A 19 3.12 14.59 0.79
CA GLN A 19 4.20 15.50 1.23
C GLN A 19 4.97 14.92 2.41
N VAL A 20 4.29 14.30 3.39
CA VAL A 20 4.94 13.68 4.55
C VAL A 20 5.90 12.56 4.13
N ASN A 21 5.53 11.76 3.14
CA ASN A 21 6.31 10.60 2.72
C ASN A 21 7.26 10.88 1.54
N LYS A 22 7.26 12.10 1.01
CA LYS A 22 7.93 12.47 -0.25
C LYS A 22 9.41 12.13 -0.24
N ASP A 23 10.13 12.53 0.80
CA ASP A 23 11.58 12.42 0.84
C ASP A 23 12.01 10.95 0.96
N SER A 24 11.32 10.17 1.80
CA SER A 24 11.55 8.72 1.93
C SER A 24 11.32 7.97 0.62
N LEU A 25 10.18 8.23 -0.05
CA LEU A 25 9.84 7.61 -1.32
C LEU A 25 10.82 8.00 -2.44
N LEU A 26 11.23 9.28 -2.48
CA LEU A 26 12.22 9.75 -3.43
C LEU A 26 13.58 9.07 -3.20
N ASN A 27 14.01 8.98 -1.94
CA ASN A 27 15.27 8.32 -1.59
C ASN A 27 15.26 6.83 -1.97
N ILE A 28 14.20 6.09 -1.62
CA ILE A 28 14.03 4.68 -2.01
C ILE A 28 14.11 4.52 -3.53
N SER A 29 13.41 5.37 -4.28
CA SER A 29 13.45 5.34 -5.74
C SER A 29 14.86 5.58 -6.29
N GLN A 30 15.60 6.52 -5.73
CA GLN A 30 16.97 6.81 -6.16
C GLN A 30 17.92 5.67 -5.83
N GLU A 31 17.81 5.07 -4.65
CA GLU A 31 18.67 3.97 -4.24
C GLU A 31 18.45 2.70 -5.08
N ILE A 32 17.19 2.35 -5.37
CA ILE A 32 16.86 1.25 -6.28
C ILE A 32 17.41 1.53 -7.68
N TRP A 33 17.27 2.77 -8.17
CA TRP A 33 17.76 3.13 -9.51
C TRP A 33 19.29 3.08 -9.61
N LYS A 34 20.02 3.52 -8.58
CA LYS A 34 21.49 3.48 -8.54
C LYS A 34 22.04 2.06 -8.41
N ARG A 35 21.23 1.12 -7.94
CA ARG A 35 21.62 -0.28 -7.67
C ARG A 35 20.69 -1.22 -8.45
N PRO A 36 20.75 -1.22 -9.79
CA PRO A 36 19.88 -2.07 -10.59
C PRO A 36 20.22 -3.54 -10.35
N GLU A 37 19.23 -4.27 -9.85
CA GLU A 37 19.26 -5.73 -9.71
C GLU A 37 18.35 -6.34 -10.77
N THR A 38 18.67 -7.56 -11.24
CA THR A 38 17.93 -8.20 -12.34
C THR A 38 17.76 -9.69 -12.12
N MET A 39 16.80 -10.27 -12.85
CA MET A 39 16.61 -11.71 -13.00
C MET A 39 16.40 -12.43 -11.66
N PHE A 40 15.40 -12.00 -10.89
CA PHE A 40 15.04 -12.60 -9.59
C PHE A 40 16.12 -12.43 -8.50
N ASN A 41 17.09 -11.52 -8.69
CA ASN A 41 18.11 -11.20 -7.69
C ASN A 41 17.92 -9.79 -7.11
N GLU A 42 16.70 -9.24 -7.19
CA GLU A 42 16.32 -7.93 -6.64
C GLU A 42 16.21 -7.91 -5.11
N VAL A 43 17.24 -8.39 -4.41
CA VAL A 43 17.27 -8.54 -2.95
C VAL A 43 17.25 -7.18 -2.26
N PHE A 44 18.07 -6.23 -2.70
CA PHE A 44 18.09 -4.89 -2.12
C PHE A 44 16.76 -4.16 -2.34
N ALA A 45 16.19 -4.24 -3.55
CA ALA A 45 14.89 -3.63 -3.82
C ALA A 45 13.76 -4.28 -3.00
N HIS A 46 13.76 -5.61 -2.87
CA HIS A 46 12.80 -6.36 -2.07
C HIS A 46 12.85 -5.94 -0.60
N ASP A 47 14.03 -6.01 0.02
CA ASP A 47 14.21 -5.70 1.44
C ASP A 47 13.84 -4.25 1.74
N THR A 48 14.28 -3.31 0.90
CA THR A 48 14.01 -1.88 1.07
C THR A 48 12.50 -1.59 1.03
N LEU A 49 11.79 -2.16 0.06
CA LEU A 49 10.36 -1.90 -0.11
C LEU A 49 9.52 -2.59 0.98
N THR A 50 9.84 -3.83 1.32
CA THR A 50 9.10 -4.59 2.34
C THR A 50 9.26 -3.96 3.72
N GLN A 51 10.49 -3.58 4.10
CA GLN A 51 10.74 -2.88 5.35
C GLN A 51 9.97 -1.55 5.42
N TYR A 52 10.09 -0.71 4.39
CA TYR A 52 9.40 0.58 4.36
C TYR A 52 7.88 0.42 4.51
N LEU A 53 7.27 -0.53 3.79
CA LEU A 53 5.83 -0.74 3.86
C LEU A 53 5.38 -1.28 5.23
N GLN A 54 6.18 -2.13 5.88
CA GLN A 54 5.92 -2.57 7.26
C GLN A 54 5.93 -1.39 8.24
N GLU A 55 6.90 -0.48 8.10
CA GLU A 55 7.00 0.74 8.92
C GLU A 55 5.80 1.68 8.70
N GLN A 56 5.22 1.70 7.49
CA GLN A 56 3.98 2.43 7.18
C GLN A 56 2.70 1.72 7.68
N GLY A 57 2.82 0.57 8.35
CA GLY A 57 1.70 -0.16 8.93
C GLY A 57 0.98 -1.12 7.97
N PHE A 58 1.57 -1.44 6.82
CA PHE A 58 1.06 -2.50 5.95
C PHE A 58 1.34 -3.87 6.54
N GLN A 59 0.42 -4.81 6.35
CA GLN A 59 0.70 -6.22 6.57
C GLN A 59 1.46 -6.77 5.36
N VAL A 60 2.78 -6.96 5.53
CA VAL A 60 3.66 -7.41 4.45
C VAL A 60 3.97 -8.89 4.59
N THR A 61 3.76 -9.63 3.50
CA THR A 61 4.20 -11.02 3.32
C THR A 61 5.35 -11.03 2.30
N PRO A 62 6.62 -11.22 2.74
CA PRO A 62 7.75 -11.38 1.83
C PRO A 62 7.71 -12.72 1.09
N HIS A 63 8.54 -12.88 0.06
CA HIS A 63 8.65 -14.09 -0.78
C HIS A 63 7.30 -14.66 -1.26
N TYR A 64 6.38 -13.78 -1.67
CA TYR A 64 5.01 -14.17 -1.97
C TYR A 64 4.91 -14.81 -3.36
N LYS A 65 4.66 -16.13 -3.39
CA LYS A 65 4.46 -16.99 -4.58
C LYS A 65 5.66 -17.14 -5.51
N VAL A 66 6.53 -16.13 -5.60
CA VAL A 66 7.74 -16.16 -6.42
C VAL A 66 8.93 -15.80 -5.53
N ASP A 67 9.79 -16.79 -5.31
CA ASP A 67 11.03 -16.66 -4.55
C ASP A 67 12.16 -16.15 -5.47
N PRO A 68 13.05 -15.24 -5.03
CA PRO A 68 13.10 -14.60 -3.70
C PRO A 68 12.44 -13.23 -3.64
N THR A 69 12.05 -12.62 -4.75
CA THR A 69 11.92 -11.14 -4.76
C THR A 69 10.49 -10.63 -4.79
N ALA A 70 9.48 -11.48 -4.98
CA ALA A 70 8.10 -11.04 -4.90
C ALA A 70 7.63 -10.86 -3.45
N PHE A 71 6.78 -9.87 -3.20
CA PHE A 71 6.13 -9.65 -1.92
C PHE A 71 4.67 -9.22 -2.09
N ARG A 72 3.89 -9.31 -1.02
CA ARG A 72 2.52 -8.81 -0.94
C ARG A 72 2.40 -7.85 0.23
N ALA A 73 1.82 -6.67 0.02
CA ALA A 73 1.53 -5.71 1.08
C ALA A 73 0.02 -5.42 1.11
N GLU A 74 -0.58 -5.57 2.27
CA GLU A 74 -2.02 -5.44 2.47
C GLU A 74 -2.31 -4.30 3.45
N PHE A 75 -3.34 -3.51 3.14
CA PHE A 75 -3.83 -2.44 4.01
C PHE A 75 -5.34 -2.56 4.15
N GLN A 76 -5.82 -2.58 5.39
CA GLN A 76 -7.24 -2.66 5.69
C GLN A 76 -7.80 -1.28 5.99
N SER A 77 -8.77 -0.82 5.19
CA SER A 77 -9.51 0.39 5.51
C SER A 77 -10.59 0.10 6.57
N ALA A 78 -10.66 0.96 7.59
CA ALA A 78 -11.59 0.85 8.71
C ALA A 78 -13.09 0.80 8.29
N VAL A 79 -13.43 1.28 7.09
CA VAL A 79 -14.82 1.33 6.59
C VAL A 79 -15.41 -0.07 6.28
N SER A 80 -14.58 -1.11 6.25
CA SER A 80 -14.99 -2.46 5.85
C SER A 80 -15.73 -3.25 6.94
N GLU A 81 -15.47 -3.01 8.22
CA GLU A 81 -16.09 -3.77 9.31
C GLU A 81 -17.52 -3.31 9.61
N GLU A 82 -17.80 -2.01 9.49
CA GLU A 82 -19.10 -1.44 9.87
C GLU A 82 -20.23 -1.81 8.90
N LEU A 83 -19.91 -2.04 7.61
CA LEU A 83 -20.90 -2.43 6.58
C LEU A 83 -21.21 -3.93 6.53
N THR A 84 -20.48 -4.77 7.27
CA THR A 84 -20.73 -6.22 7.33
C THR A 84 -21.58 -6.65 8.54
N SER A 85 -21.63 -5.82 9.59
CA SER A 85 -22.45 -6.08 10.79
C SER A 85 -23.94 -5.77 10.57
N ASP A 86 -24.26 -4.75 9.76
CA ASP A 86 -25.64 -4.28 9.58
C ASP A 86 -26.49 -5.13 8.60
N ARG A 87 -25.89 -6.08 7.87
CA ARG A 87 -26.62 -6.99 6.95
C ARG A 87 -27.23 -8.22 7.64
N ARG A 88 -27.23 -8.31 8.97
CA ARG A 88 -27.78 -9.45 9.74
C ARG A 88 -28.93 -9.11 10.70
N ARG A 89 -29.64 -7.98 10.52
CA ARG A 89 -30.81 -7.63 11.36
C ARG A 89 -32.11 -7.32 10.61
N HIS A 90 -32.33 -7.89 9.43
CA HIS A 90 -33.62 -7.73 8.76
C HIS A 90 -34.13 -9.00 8.06
N VAL A 91 -34.41 -10.04 8.86
CA VAL A 91 -35.51 -10.98 8.58
C VAL A 91 -36.17 -11.30 9.93
N ARG A 92 -37.23 -10.56 10.26
CA ARG A 92 -38.32 -11.08 11.10
C ARG A 92 -39.56 -11.14 10.22
N VAL A 93 -39.99 -12.36 9.93
CA VAL A 93 -41.35 -12.69 9.49
C VAL A 93 -42.02 -13.42 10.64
#